data_AF-A0A950Z4M4-F1
#
_entry.id   AF-A0A950Z4M4-F1
#
_cell.length_a   1.000
_cell.length_b   1.000
_cell.length_c   1.000
_cell.angle_alpha   90.00
_cell.angle_beta   90.00
_cell.angle_gamma   90.00
#
_symmetry.space_group_name_H-M   'P 1'
#
loop_
_entity.id
_entity.type
_entity.pdbx_description
1 polymer ?
#
loop_
_entity_poly.entity_id
_entity_poly.type
_entity_poly.pdbx_seq_one_letter_code
_entity_poly.pdbx_strand_id
1 'polypeptide(L)'
;MRRFLLGLLLAGVAGGPFKIGARAAEPEPILNWNPLRLPEPGETRLRVLSPTILELFTVFAHPPETDVPPVWQDLSRGKERPAASLFHAQAEGRRFEVKRVGFRRRAIYAPLKNYDLRVGRSIYLQLAEPLPPSGTVALSGPGPVEGAQCRYGPERWSPAIHVNQVGYAPEAPKQAQVGGFLGDLGELSIPEYRFNLIDEADGSAVFHGILQRRFEKGFRFPCYEKVFAADFSEFRKPGVYRLEVPGLGRSLPFRIDEGAVAAFARTYALGFYHQRCGDVNELPFTRFTHAPCHSKPAEVPTDAPEFQAVEGALAGMTSDVVRDKNHHTERLNKIANALFPFIRPGPVDVSGGHHDAGDYGKYTINSAQLIHYLVFAADAFPGAGGLDNLGLPESGDGKSDLLQIAKREADFLAKMQDKDGAFYFLVYPR
;
A
#
# COMPACT_ATOMS: atom_id res chain seq x y z
N MET A 1 -13.66 21.49 -43.39
CA MET A 1 -13.22 21.00 -44.72
C MET A 1 -12.40 19.73 -44.49
N ARG A 2 -13.03 18.56 -44.36
CA ARG A 2 -13.17 17.49 -45.38
C ARG A 2 -11.90 17.16 -46.19
N ARG A 3 -11.45 15.91 -45.99
CA ARG A 3 -10.68 14.99 -46.88
C ARG A 3 -9.15 14.95 -46.74
N PHE A 4 -8.65 13.73 -47.04
CA PHE A 4 -7.27 13.19 -47.02
C PHE A 4 -6.89 12.53 -45.68
N LEU A 5 -6.65 11.21 -45.54
CA LEU A 5 -6.24 10.14 -46.45
C LEU A 5 -6.81 8.78 -45.99
N LEU A 6 -7.23 7.94 -46.94
CA LEU A 6 -7.47 6.49 -46.79
C LEU A 6 -6.72 5.82 -47.96
N GLY A 7 -5.88 4.81 -47.69
CA GLY A 7 -5.43 3.89 -48.75
C GLY A 7 -4.06 3.23 -48.57
N LEU A 8 -4.11 1.88 -48.48
CA LEU A 8 -3.08 0.85 -48.76
C LEU A 8 -2.04 0.58 -47.64
N LEU A 9 -1.68 -0.66 -47.27
CA LEU A 9 -1.74 -1.95 -47.97
C LEU A 9 -2.01 -3.13 -47.02
N LEU A 10 -2.88 -4.05 -47.46
CA LEU A 10 -2.88 -5.45 -47.06
C LEU A 10 -1.71 -6.17 -47.78
N ALA A 11 -0.92 -6.94 -47.04
CA ALA A 11 -0.09 -8.02 -47.58
C ALA A 11 -0.49 -9.32 -46.88
N GLY A 12 -1.00 -10.27 -47.66
CA GLY A 12 -1.40 -11.59 -47.19
C GLY A 12 -0.21 -12.51 -46.96
N VAL A 13 -0.31 -13.34 -45.93
CA VAL A 13 0.45 -14.59 -45.80
C VAL A 13 -0.57 -15.69 -45.53
N ALA A 14 -0.70 -16.61 -46.48
CA ALA A 14 -1.39 -17.88 -46.31
C ALA A 14 -0.45 -18.87 -45.60
N GLY A 15 -0.95 -19.61 -44.59
CA GLY A 15 -0.16 -20.65 -43.93
C GLY A 15 -0.87 -21.38 -42.78
N GLY A 16 -1.61 -22.45 -43.12
CA GLY A 16 -1.81 -23.64 -42.28
C GLY A 16 -2.90 -23.59 -41.18
N PRO A 17 -3.62 -24.72 -40.93
CA PRO A 17 -4.53 -24.82 -39.80
C PRO A 17 -3.73 -24.83 -38.50
N PHE A 18 -3.89 -23.79 -37.68
CA PHE A 18 -3.42 -23.78 -36.29
C PHE A 18 -4.09 -24.93 -35.54
N LYS A 19 -3.35 -26.03 -35.35
CA LYS A 19 -3.68 -27.04 -34.35
C LYS A 19 -3.53 -26.37 -32.99
N ILE A 20 -4.65 -26.12 -32.33
CA ILE A 20 -4.69 -25.80 -30.90
C ILE A 20 -4.20 -27.06 -30.18
N GLY A 21 -2.89 -27.12 -29.94
CA GLY A 21 -2.29 -28.13 -29.07
C GLY A 21 -2.94 -28.02 -27.70
N ALA A 22 -3.24 -29.17 -27.11
CA ALA A 22 -3.79 -29.27 -25.76
C ALA A 22 -3.04 -28.30 -24.83
N ARG A 23 -3.80 -27.36 -24.26
CA ARG A 23 -3.33 -26.41 -23.26
C ARG A 23 -2.65 -27.25 -22.17
N ALA A 24 -1.33 -27.14 -22.04
CA ALA A 24 -0.64 -27.64 -20.86
C ALA A 24 -1.42 -27.13 -19.64
N ALA A 25 -1.71 -28.01 -18.68
CA ALA A 25 -2.42 -27.64 -17.47
C ALA A 25 -1.84 -26.34 -16.94
N GLU A 26 -2.67 -25.29 -16.82
CA GLU A 26 -2.20 -24.01 -16.31
C GLU A 26 -1.52 -24.27 -14.96
N PRO A 27 -0.28 -23.79 -14.74
CA PRO A 27 0.32 -23.89 -13.43
C PRO A 27 -0.64 -23.22 -12.43
N GLU A 28 -0.99 -23.95 -11.38
CA GLU A 28 -1.77 -23.42 -10.24
C GLU A 28 -1.25 -22.01 -9.91
N PRO A 29 -2.14 -21.00 -9.80
CA PRO A 29 -1.70 -19.65 -9.53
C PRO A 29 -0.79 -19.63 -8.30
N ILE A 30 0.43 -19.10 -8.48
CA ILE A 30 1.46 -18.97 -7.43
C ILE A 30 0.89 -18.25 -6.18
N LEU A 31 -0.19 -17.50 -6.37
CA LEU A 31 -1.09 -17.01 -5.35
C LEU A 31 -2.54 -17.27 -5.75
N ASN A 32 -3.23 -18.21 -5.09
CA ASN A 32 -4.70 -18.23 -5.04
C ASN A 32 -5.25 -17.08 -4.14
N TRP A 33 -4.57 -15.93 -4.13
CA TRP A 33 -4.85 -14.78 -3.29
C TRP A 33 -5.13 -13.57 -4.18
N ASN A 34 -6.37 -13.07 -4.13
CA ASN A 34 -6.73 -11.77 -4.66
C ASN A 34 -6.63 -10.73 -3.52
N PRO A 35 -5.62 -9.84 -3.50
CA PRO A 35 -5.46 -8.86 -2.43
C PRO A 35 -6.53 -7.77 -2.43
N LEU A 36 -7.28 -7.64 -3.52
CA LEU A 36 -8.38 -6.68 -3.65
C LEU A 36 -9.72 -7.27 -3.24
N ARG A 37 -9.80 -8.59 -3.00
CA ARG A 37 -11.02 -9.23 -2.52
C ARG A 37 -11.21 -8.90 -1.04
N LEU A 38 -12.46 -8.63 -0.68
CA LEU A 38 -12.87 -8.50 0.71
C LEU A 38 -12.54 -9.80 1.49
N PRO A 39 -11.80 -9.75 2.61
CA PRO A 39 -11.41 -10.96 3.34
C PRO A 39 -12.60 -11.57 4.08
N GLU A 40 -13.03 -12.79 3.78
CA GLU A 40 -14.26 -13.35 4.37
C GLU A 40 -14.05 -13.95 5.76
N PRO A 41 -14.94 -13.70 6.76
CA PRO A 41 -14.91 -14.43 8.03
C PRO A 41 -14.88 -15.95 7.82
N GLY A 42 -14.07 -16.64 8.63
CA GLY A 42 -13.83 -18.09 8.52
C GLY A 42 -12.76 -18.47 7.49
N GLU A 43 -12.39 -17.57 6.56
CA GLU A 43 -11.33 -17.84 5.60
C GLU A 43 -10.03 -18.18 6.33
N THR A 44 -9.50 -19.37 6.06
CA THR A 44 -8.30 -19.91 6.71
C THR A 44 -7.25 -20.29 5.68
N ARG A 45 -5.98 -20.01 5.97
CA ARG A 45 -4.84 -20.25 5.08
C ARG A 45 -3.67 -20.79 5.89
N LEU A 46 -3.27 -22.03 5.62
CA LEU A 46 -2.04 -22.63 6.14
C LEU A 46 -0.86 -22.35 5.19
N ARG A 47 0.29 -22.04 5.76
CA ARG A 47 1.56 -21.87 5.04
C ARG A 47 2.72 -22.45 5.83
N VAL A 48 3.70 -22.99 5.10
CA VAL A 48 5.03 -23.25 5.62
C VAL A 48 5.87 -21.98 5.44
N LEU A 49 6.29 -21.32 6.52
CA LEU A 49 7.16 -20.13 6.43
C LEU A 49 8.62 -20.54 6.29
N SER A 50 9.06 -21.54 7.05
CA SER A 50 10.36 -22.20 6.94
C SER A 50 10.17 -23.69 7.26
N PRO A 51 11.18 -24.57 7.10
CA PRO A 51 11.01 -26.00 7.38
C PRO A 51 10.56 -26.29 8.80
N THR A 52 10.77 -25.36 9.74
CA THR A 52 10.42 -25.51 11.17
C THR A 52 9.34 -24.54 11.64
N ILE A 53 8.77 -23.70 10.77
CA ILE A 53 7.76 -22.70 11.15
C ILE A 53 6.56 -22.77 10.21
N LEU A 54 5.39 -23.01 10.78
CA LEU A 54 4.10 -22.96 10.09
C LEU A 54 3.32 -21.71 10.53
N GLU A 55 2.54 -21.12 9.61
CA GLU A 55 1.56 -20.07 9.89
C GLU A 55 0.17 -20.53 9.45
N LEU A 56 -0.77 -20.55 10.39
CA LEU A 56 -2.20 -20.62 10.09
C LEU A 56 -2.80 -19.24 10.26
N PHE A 57 -3.28 -18.64 9.17
CA PHE A 57 -3.99 -17.36 9.19
C PHE A 57 -5.49 -17.59 9.06
N THR A 58 -6.29 -17.00 9.94
CA THR A 58 -7.76 -17.05 9.89
C THR A 58 -8.37 -15.66 10.04
N VAL A 59 -9.42 -15.37 9.28
CA VAL A 59 -10.20 -14.13 9.36
C VAL A 59 -11.39 -14.30 10.30
N PHE A 60 -11.60 -13.34 11.21
CA PHE A 60 -12.73 -13.31 12.14
C PHE A 60 -13.50 -12.00 11.99
N ALA A 61 -14.83 -12.04 12.13
CA ALA A 61 -15.67 -10.85 12.26
C ALA A 61 -15.61 -10.26 13.69
N HIS A 62 -16.07 -9.03 13.86
CA HIS A 62 -16.29 -8.41 15.17
C HIS A 62 -17.71 -7.80 15.28
N PRO A 63 -18.51 -8.15 16.32
CA PRO A 63 -18.19 -9.13 17.36
C PRO A 63 -18.02 -10.53 16.74
N PRO A 64 -17.20 -11.40 17.36
CA PRO A 64 -16.98 -12.74 16.84
C PRO A 64 -18.32 -13.49 16.77
N GLU A 65 -18.55 -14.21 15.67
CA GLU A 65 -19.56 -15.27 15.65
C GLU A 65 -19.27 -16.25 16.79
N THR A 66 -20.32 -16.80 17.39
CA THR A 66 -20.33 -17.51 18.68
C THR A 66 -19.48 -18.80 18.76
N ASP A 67 -18.67 -19.10 17.74
CA ASP A 67 -17.99 -20.39 17.57
C ASP A 67 -16.44 -20.29 17.64
N VAL A 68 -15.88 -19.25 18.25
CA VAL A 68 -14.43 -19.20 18.54
C VAL A 68 -14.12 -20.11 19.73
N PRO A 69 -13.36 -21.22 19.56
CA PRO A 69 -13.05 -22.10 20.68
C PRO A 69 -12.38 -21.33 21.84
N PRO A 70 -12.61 -21.70 23.12
CA PRO A 70 -12.12 -20.95 24.28
C PRO A 70 -10.62 -20.64 24.24
N VAL A 71 -9.84 -21.60 23.74
CA VAL A 71 -8.39 -21.51 23.53
C VAL A 71 -7.95 -20.36 22.59
N TRP A 72 -8.88 -19.81 21.81
CA TRP A 72 -8.69 -18.72 20.86
C TRP A 72 -9.36 -17.40 21.27
N GLN A 73 -10.05 -17.33 22.41
CA GLN A 73 -10.88 -16.16 22.77
C GLN A 73 -10.05 -14.97 23.28
N ASP A 74 -9.06 -15.19 24.16
CA ASP A 74 -8.19 -14.13 24.67
C ASP A 74 -6.70 -14.48 24.53
N LEU A 75 -6.15 -14.20 23.35
CA LEU A 75 -4.72 -14.27 23.07
C LEU A 75 -4.06 -12.90 23.04
N SER A 76 -4.56 -11.98 23.87
CA SER A 76 -3.93 -10.67 24.04
C SER A 76 -2.50 -10.78 24.58
N ARG A 77 -1.76 -9.68 24.52
CA ARG A 77 -0.35 -9.62 24.97
C ARG A 77 -0.29 -9.95 26.47
N GLY A 78 0.59 -10.88 26.85
CA GLY A 78 0.78 -11.30 28.24
C GLY A 78 -0.15 -12.43 28.72
N LYS A 79 -1.08 -12.89 27.88
CA LYS A 79 -1.88 -14.09 28.16
C LYS A 79 -1.14 -15.36 27.75
N GLU A 80 -1.40 -16.44 28.47
CA GLU A 80 -0.85 -17.76 28.15
C GLU A 80 -1.27 -18.20 26.76
N ARG A 81 -0.39 -18.97 26.12
CA ARG A 81 -0.66 -19.55 24.80
C ARG A 81 -1.23 -20.95 24.94
N PRO A 82 -2.00 -21.40 23.93
CA PRO A 82 -2.42 -22.78 23.86
C PRO A 82 -1.22 -23.72 23.99
N ALA A 83 -1.38 -24.80 24.76
CA ALA A 83 -0.31 -25.78 24.93
C ALA A 83 0.11 -26.34 23.56
N ALA A 84 1.43 -26.39 23.30
CA ALA A 84 1.96 -26.83 22.02
C ALA A 84 1.55 -28.27 21.67
N SER A 85 1.35 -29.11 22.68
CA SER A 85 0.85 -30.49 22.56
C SER A 85 -0.57 -30.61 22.00
N LEU A 86 -1.32 -29.51 21.86
CA LEU A 86 -2.63 -29.51 21.21
C LEU A 86 -2.53 -29.47 19.68
N PHE A 87 -1.33 -29.28 19.13
CA PHE A 87 -1.11 -29.07 17.70
C PHE A 87 -0.16 -30.12 17.17
N HIS A 88 -0.51 -30.70 16.03
CA HIS A 88 0.36 -31.65 15.34
C HIS A 88 0.41 -31.32 13.86
N ALA A 89 1.62 -31.31 13.31
CA ALA A 89 1.82 -31.27 11.87
C ALA A 89 2.02 -32.69 11.35
N GLN A 90 1.47 -32.97 10.18
CA GLN A 90 1.70 -34.22 9.46
C GLN A 90 2.22 -33.90 8.05
N ALA A 91 3.26 -34.60 7.64
CA ALA A 91 3.78 -34.56 6.28
C ALA A 91 4.34 -35.95 5.93
N GLU A 92 4.08 -36.41 4.70
CA GLU A 92 4.54 -37.72 4.21
C GLU A 92 4.17 -38.89 5.14
N GLY A 93 3.01 -38.83 5.80
CA GLY A 93 2.55 -39.85 6.75
C GLY A 93 3.28 -39.85 8.10
N ARG A 94 4.22 -38.93 8.32
CA ARG A 94 4.95 -38.76 9.58
C ARG A 94 4.39 -37.57 10.37
N ARG A 95 4.35 -37.72 11.70
CA ARG A 95 3.93 -36.67 12.64
C ARG A 95 5.14 -35.85 13.10
N PHE A 96 4.95 -34.54 13.20
CA PHE A 96 5.94 -33.56 13.62
C PHE A 96 5.42 -32.82 14.85
N GLU A 97 6.19 -32.87 15.94
CA GLU A 97 5.82 -32.24 17.21
C GLU A 97 6.00 -30.72 17.19
N VAL A 98 5.08 -30.00 17.82
CA VAL A 98 5.17 -28.55 18.01
C VAL A 98 5.83 -28.25 19.35
N LYS A 99 6.90 -27.44 19.35
CA LYS A 99 7.62 -27.00 20.55
C LYS A 99 7.06 -25.73 21.15
N ARG A 100 6.69 -24.76 20.30
CA ARG A 100 6.22 -23.44 20.73
C ARG A 100 5.12 -22.94 19.82
N VAL A 101 4.17 -22.22 20.43
CA VAL A 101 3.04 -21.59 19.73
C VAL A 101 3.17 -20.08 19.83
N GLY A 102 2.97 -19.40 18.71
CA GLY A 102 2.95 -17.96 18.58
C GLY A 102 1.62 -17.44 18.12
N PHE A 103 1.40 -16.16 18.37
CA PHE A 103 0.16 -15.50 17.99
C PHE A 103 0.39 -14.05 17.56
N ARG A 104 -0.31 -13.67 16.49
CA ARG A 104 -0.43 -12.29 16.03
C ARG A 104 -1.86 -12.01 15.62
N ARG A 105 -2.37 -10.81 15.93
CA ARG A 105 -3.67 -10.33 15.42
C ARG A 105 -3.54 -8.94 14.81
N ARG A 106 -4.35 -8.64 13.79
CA ARG A 106 -4.40 -7.32 13.14
C ARG A 106 -5.80 -7.06 12.59
N ALA A 107 -6.28 -5.82 12.69
CA ALA A 107 -7.42 -5.39 11.88
C ALA A 107 -7.02 -5.40 10.40
N ILE A 108 -7.76 -6.13 9.58
CA ILE A 108 -7.49 -6.28 8.13
C ILE A 108 -8.55 -5.58 7.27
N TYR A 109 -9.70 -5.24 7.84
CA TYR A 109 -10.75 -4.44 7.23
C TYR A 109 -11.57 -3.78 8.35
N ALA A 110 -11.83 -2.48 8.24
CA ALA A 110 -12.54 -1.71 9.27
C ALA A 110 -13.17 -0.42 8.69
N PRO A 111 -14.16 -0.52 7.79
CA PRO A 111 -14.89 0.63 7.28
C PRO A 111 -15.61 1.37 8.42
N LEU A 112 -15.49 2.69 8.43
CA LEU A 112 -16.10 3.54 9.45
C LEU A 112 -17.59 3.83 9.19
N LYS A 113 -18.01 3.88 7.92
CA LYS A 113 -19.40 4.21 7.53
C LYS A 113 -20.40 3.13 7.94
N ASN A 114 -20.06 1.87 7.67
CA ASN A 114 -20.80 0.70 8.10
C ASN A 114 -19.82 -0.15 8.90
N TYR A 115 -19.93 -0.18 10.22
CA TYR A 115 -18.94 -0.88 11.05
C TYR A 115 -18.90 -2.38 10.72
N ASP A 116 -17.83 -2.81 10.03
CA ASP A 116 -17.52 -4.21 9.68
C ASP A 116 -16.05 -4.48 9.97
N LEU A 117 -15.72 -4.63 11.26
CA LEU A 117 -14.34 -4.91 11.65
C LEU A 117 -14.03 -6.40 11.42
N ARG A 118 -13.09 -6.66 10.49
CA ARG A 118 -12.50 -7.98 10.27
C ARG A 118 -11.10 -8.02 10.85
N VAL A 119 -10.84 -9.05 11.64
CA VAL A 119 -9.58 -9.27 12.36
C VAL A 119 -8.91 -10.52 11.82
N GLY A 120 -7.74 -10.34 11.20
CA GLY A 120 -6.87 -11.45 10.85
C GLY A 120 -6.08 -11.93 12.06
N ARG A 121 -6.04 -13.23 12.28
CA ARG A 121 -5.27 -13.88 13.36
C ARG A 121 -4.32 -14.91 12.75
N SER A 122 -3.04 -14.79 13.06
CA SER A 122 -2.01 -15.77 12.72
C SER A 122 -1.63 -16.59 13.95
N ILE A 123 -1.65 -17.90 13.82
CA ILE A 123 -1.06 -18.85 14.76
C ILE A 123 0.23 -19.36 14.13
N TYR A 124 1.32 -19.27 14.88
CA TYR A 124 2.61 -19.75 14.45
C TYR A 124 2.98 -21.02 15.22
N LEU A 125 3.37 -22.07 14.52
CA LEU A 125 3.78 -23.33 15.13
C LEU A 125 5.25 -23.57 14.84
N GLN A 126 6.07 -23.57 15.89
CA GLN A 126 7.48 -23.93 15.78
C GLN A 126 7.65 -25.42 16.00
N LEU A 127 8.08 -26.13 14.95
CA LEU A 127 8.27 -27.57 14.96
C LEU A 127 9.57 -27.99 15.65
N ALA A 128 9.57 -29.21 16.17
CA ALA A 128 10.70 -29.81 16.84
C ALA A 128 11.88 -30.13 15.91
N GLU A 129 11.55 -30.46 14.66
CA GLU A 129 12.43 -30.89 13.59
C GLU A 129 11.89 -30.33 12.25
N PRO A 130 12.74 -30.21 11.21
CA PRO A 130 12.32 -29.66 9.92
C PRO A 130 11.42 -30.62 9.14
N LEU A 131 10.44 -30.07 8.43
CA LEU A 131 9.60 -30.80 7.46
C LEU A 131 10.42 -31.23 6.23
N PRO A 132 10.05 -32.36 5.58
CA PRO A 132 10.61 -32.76 4.29
C PRO A 132 10.32 -31.69 3.23
N PRO A 133 11.24 -31.41 2.29
CA PRO A 133 11.25 -30.19 1.48
C PRO A 133 10.08 -30.04 0.49
N SER A 134 9.27 -31.07 0.31
CA SER A 134 8.11 -31.06 -0.58
C SER A 134 6.99 -31.96 -0.05
N GLY A 135 5.75 -31.70 -0.48
CA GLY A 135 4.61 -32.57 -0.22
C GLY A 135 3.43 -31.81 0.37
N THR A 136 2.46 -32.54 0.90
CA THR A 136 1.32 -31.95 1.60
C THR A 136 1.62 -31.89 3.10
N VAL A 137 1.42 -30.72 3.69
CA VAL A 137 1.48 -30.51 5.13
C VAL A 137 0.06 -30.30 5.63
N ALA A 138 -0.36 -31.11 6.60
CA ALA A 138 -1.64 -30.99 7.27
C ALA A 138 -1.44 -30.66 8.75
N LEU A 139 -2.38 -29.94 9.33
CA LEU A 139 -2.45 -29.67 10.76
C LEU A 139 -3.66 -30.38 11.37
N SER A 140 -3.50 -30.82 12.61
CA SER A 140 -4.60 -31.15 13.52
C SER A 140 -4.46 -30.37 14.82
N GLY A 141 -5.61 -30.02 15.41
CA GLY A 141 -5.68 -29.19 16.60
C GLY A 141 -7.02 -28.44 16.72
N PRO A 142 -7.20 -27.61 17.75
CA PRO A 142 -8.51 -27.03 18.06
C PRO A 142 -8.95 -25.96 17.04
N GLY A 143 -10.22 -26.01 16.66
CA GLY A 143 -10.88 -24.97 15.86
C GLY A 143 -10.43 -24.95 14.40
N PRO A 144 -10.05 -23.77 13.83
CA PRO A 144 -9.70 -23.66 12.41
C PRO A 144 -8.41 -24.38 12.02
N VAL A 145 -7.69 -24.94 13.01
CA VAL A 145 -6.49 -25.73 12.81
C VAL A 145 -6.83 -27.11 12.26
N GLU A 146 -7.96 -27.68 12.67
CA GLU A 146 -8.33 -29.06 12.33
C GLU A 146 -8.52 -29.20 10.81
N GLY A 147 -7.77 -30.10 10.20
CA GLY A 147 -7.85 -30.39 8.76
C GLY A 147 -7.25 -29.30 7.86
N ALA A 148 -6.63 -28.25 8.42
CA ALA A 148 -5.95 -27.24 7.61
C ALA A 148 -4.75 -27.86 6.88
N GLN A 149 -4.65 -27.65 5.57
CA GLN A 149 -3.60 -28.24 4.75
C GLN A 149 -3.04 -27.25 3.72
N CYS A 150 -1.79 -27.45 3.33
CA CYS A 150 -1.16 -26.70 2.25
C CYS A 150 -0.13 -27.56 1.50
N ARG A 151 0.19 -27.17 0.26
CA ARG A 151 1.36 -27.70 -0.43
C ARG A 151 2.62 -27.01 0.07
N TYR A 152 3.64 -27.81 0.34
CA TYR A 152 4.98 -27.38 0.67
C TYR A 152 5.92 -27.73 -0.49
N GLY A 153 6.81 -26.80 -0.82
CA GLY A 153 7.83 -26.97 -1.84
C GLY A 153 8.88 -25.86 -1.70
N PRO A 154 10.09 -26.07 -2.28
CA PRO A 154 11.16 -25.09 -2.25
C PRO A 154 10.78 -23.80 -2.99
N GLU A 155 9.92 -23.90 -4.00
CA GLU A 155 9.54 -22.76 -4.86
C GLU A 155 8.35 -21.95 -4.34
N ARG A 156 7.77 -22.34 -3.19
CA ARG A 156 6.59 -21.67 -2.63
C ARG A 156 6.84 -20.18 -2.45
N TRP A 157 5.79 -19.37 -2.60
CA TRP A 157 5.90 -17.97 -2.23
C TRP A 157 6.14 -17.80 -0.72
N SER A 158 7.08 -16.93 -0.38
CA SER A 158 7.44 -16.58 0.99
C SER A 158 7.05 -15.13 1.31
N PRO A 159 6.19 -14.89 2.31
CA PRO A 159 5.90 -13.53 2.78
C PRO A 159 7.05 -12.93 3.59
N ALA A 160 8.12 -13.69 3.85
CA ALA A 160 9.33 -13.23 4.53
C ALA A 160 10.37 -12.65 3.56
N ILE A 161 10.13 -12.69 2.24
CA ILE A 161 11.03 -12.15 1.22
C ILE A 161 10.37 -10.92 0.59
N HIS A 162 10.91 -9.75 0.87
CA HIS A 162 10.36 -8.45 0.50
C HIS A 162 11.21 -7.83 -0.62
N VAL A 163 10.64 -7.78 -1.82
CA VAL A 163 11.24 -7.16 -3.02
C VAL A 163 10.46 -5.90 -3.38
N ASN A 164 11.07 -4.98 -4.14
CA ASN A 164 10.31 -3.91 -4.78
C ASN A 164 9.45 -4.51 -5.90
N GLN A 165 8.14 -4.53 -5.71
CA GLN A 165 7.19 -5.15 -6.64
C GLN A 165 7.01 -4.38 -7.95
N VAL A 166 7.39 -3.10 -8.00
CA VAL A 166 7.44 -2.35 -9.26
C VAL A 166 8.67 -2.76 -10.07
N GLY A 167 9.79 -2.97 -9.38
CA GLY A 167 11.05 -3.43 -9.97
C GLY A 167 12.24 -2.56 -9.60
N TYR A 168 13.34 -2.75 -10.35
CA TYR A 168 14.61 -2.07 -10.16
C TYR A 168 15.17 -1.62 -11.52
N ALA A 169 15.82 -0.46 -11.58
CA ALA A 169 16.57 -0.07 -12.78
C ALA A 169 17.91 -0.85 -12.85
N PRO A 170 18.37 -1.26 -14.05
CA PRO A 170 19.61 -2.00 -14.25
C PRO A 170 20.84 -1.40 -13.55
N GLU A 171 20.97 -0.07 -13.55
CA GLU A 171 22.14 0.62 -12.99
C GLU A 171 21.94 1.10 -11.54
N ALA A 172 20.72 1.03 -11.00
CA ALA A 172 20.42 1.47 -9.64
C ALA A 172 20.80 0.41 -8.59
N PRO A 173 20.99 0.79 -7.31
CA PRO A 173 21.07 -0.14 -6.20
C PRO A 173 19.82 -1.03 -6.10
N LYS A 174 20.01 -2.32 -5.82
CA LYS A 174 18.95 -3.32 -5.79
C LYS A 174 19.10 -4.18 -4.55
N GLN A 175 18.14 -4.04 -3.65
CA GLN A 175 18.09 -4.82 -2.43
C GLN A 175 16.69 -5.39 -2.18
N ALA A 176 16.65 -6.62 -1.70
CA ALA A 176 15.49 -7.21 -1.06
C ALA A 176 15.75 -7.34 0.45
N GLN A 177 14.70 -7.32 1.25
CA GLN A 177 14.79 -7.57 2.69
C GLN A 177 14.20 -8.94 3.00
N VAL A 178 14.89 -9.72 3.82
CA VAL A 178 14.52 -11.07 4.22
C VAL A 178 14.34 -11.09 5.73
N GLY A 179 13.11 -11.37 6.17
CA GLY A 179 12.73 -11.34 7.57
C GLY A 179 11.22 -11.33 7.78
N GLY A 180 10.80 -11.62 9.01
CA GLY A 180 9.39 -11.62 9.37
C GLY A 180 9.19 -11.61 10.89
N PHE A 181 8.08 -11.06 11.34
CA PHE A 181 7.72 -11.01 12.76
C PHE A 181 6.54 -11.95 13.03
N LEU A 182 6.79 -12.96 13.86
CA LEU A 182 5.89 -14.08 14.18
C LEU A 182 5.02 -13.77 15.41
N GLY A 183 4.65 -12.50 15.57
CA GLY A 183 4.00 -12.03 16.78
C GLY A 183 4.90 -12.21 17.99
N ASP A 184 4.37 -12.82 19.04
CA ASP A 184 5.10 -13.03 20.28
C ASP A 184 6.10 -14.19 20.28
N LEU A 185 6.19 -15.00 19.21
CA LEU A 185 7.37 -15.87 19.00
C LEU A 185 8.63 -15.07 18.64
N GLY A 186 8.48 -13.78 18.34
CA GLY A 186 9.55 -12.89 17.95
C GLY A 186 9.86 -12.97 16.46
N GLU A 187 11.10 -12.66 16.12
CA GLU A 187 11.54 -12.61 14.73
C GLU A 187 11.86 -13.99 14.18
N LEU A 188 11.44 -14.22 12.93
CA LEU A 188 11.69 -15.43 12.17
C LEU A 188 13.20 -15.67 12.00
N SER A 189 13.66 -16.85 12.41
CA SER A 189 15.01 -17.29 12.10
C SER A 189 15.10 -17.71 10.63
N ILE A 190 16.10 -17.20 9.91
CA ILE A 190 16.35 -17.54 8.51
C ILE A 190 17.12 -18.88 8.44
N PRO A 191 16.66 -19.86 7.64
CA PRO A 191 17.28 -21.19 7.61
C PRO A 191 18.64 -21.21 6.89
N GLU A 192 18.84 -20.36 5.88
CA GLU A 192 20.08 -20.27 5.11
C GLU A 192 20.40 -18.81 4.76
N TYR A 193 21.69 -18.46 4.77
CA TYR A 193 22.16 -17.10 4.50
C TYR A 193 22.60 -16.89 3.05
N ARG A 194 22.16 -17.75 2.13
CA ARG A 194 22.38 -17.60 0.68
C ARG A 194 21.07 -17.23 0.01
N PHE A 195 21.15 -16.51 -1.10
CA PHE A 195 20.01 -16.23 -1.95
C PHE A 195 20.37 -16.41 -3.42
N ASN A 196 19.36 -16.70 -4.23
CA ASN A 196 19.47 -16.80 -5.68
C ASN A 196 18.51 -15.80 -6.35
N LEU A 197 18.89 -15.28 -7.51
CA LEU A 197 17.91 -14.75 -8.47
C LEU A 197 17.54 -15.86 -9.45
N ILE A 198 16.26 -16.13 -9.53
CA ILE A 198 15.67 -17.12 -10.44
C ILE A 198 15.05 -16.35 -11.62
N ASP A 199 15.46 -16.68 -12.84
CA ASP A 199 14.84 -16.16 -14.07
C ASP A 199 13.43 -16.75 -14.22
N GLU A 200 12.42 -15.89 -14.34
CA GLU A 200 11.03 -16.32 -14.43
C GLU A 200 10.75 -17.06 -15.75
N ALA A 201 11.54 -16.83 -16.80
CA ALA A 201 11.29 -17.40 -18.12
C ALA A 201 11.61 -18.90 -18.19
N ASP A 202 12.68 -19.34 -17.54
CA ASP A 202 13.18 -20.72 -17.62
C ASP A 202 13.42 -21.39 -16.25
N GLY A 203 13.25 -20.65 -15.14
CA GLY A 203 13.43 -21.15 -13.79
C GLY A 203 14.90 -21.32 -13.37
N SER A 204 15.85 -20.84 -14.18
CA SER A 204 17.28 -20.98 -13.89
C SER A 204 17.75 -19.98 -12.83
N ALA A 205 18.69 -20.40 -11.98
CA ALA A 205 19.40 -19.48 -11.09
C ALA A 205 20.47 -18.71 -11.86
N VAL A 206 20.28 -17.40 -12.02
CA VAL A 206 21.13 -16.52 -12.84
C VAL A 206 22.08 -15.63 -12.03
N PHE A 207 21.87 -15.55 -10.73
CA PHE A 207 22.72 -14.83 -9.79
C PHE A 207 22.65 -15.48 -8.42
N HIS A 208 23.72 -15.40 -7.65
CA HIS A 208 23.80 -15.89 -6.28
C HIS A 208 24.48 -14.85 -5.39
N GLY A 209 24.08 -14.80 -4.11
CA GLY A 209 24.69 -13.91 -3.14
C GLY A 209 24.50 -14.41 -1.71
N ILE A 210 25.07 -13.64 -0.78
CA ILE A 210 25.02 -13.91 0.66
C ILE A 210 24.18 -12.82 1.32
N LEU A 211 23.22 -13.25 2.13
CA LEU A 211 22.40 -12.39 2.97
C LEU A 211 23.27 -11.69 4.02
N GLN A 212 23.21 -10.37 4.03
CA GLN A 212 23.91 -9.54 5.01
C GLN A 212 22.95 -9.09 6.10
N ARG A 213 23.30 -9.30 7.37
CA ARG A 213 22.45 -8.83 8.47
C ARG A 213 22.35 -7.31 8.43
N ARG A 214 21.12 -6.80 8.46
CA ARG A 214 20.82 -5.38 8.43
C ARG A 214 20.34 -4.96 9.82
N PHE A 215 20.97 -3.94 10.38
CA PHE A 215 20.52 -3.31 11.62
C PHE A 215 19.76 -2.03 11.30
N GLU A 216 18.54 -1.91 11.82
CA GLU A 216 17.81 -0.65 11.78
C GLU A 216 18.51 0.37 12.68
N LYS A 217 18.70 1.60 12.15
CA LYS A 217 19.35 2.71 12.85
C LYS A 217 18.38 3.87 12.99
N GLY A 218 18.55 4.69 14.03
CA GLY A 218 17.75 5.91 14.23
C GLY A 218 16.53 5.75 15.14
N PHE A 219 16.27 4.54 15.65
CA PHE A 219 15.23 4.30 16.65
C PHE A 219 15.81 4.32 18.06
N ARG A 220 15.04 4.83 19.03
CA ARG A 220 15.42 4.87 20.46
C ARG A 220 15.28 3.51 21.18
N PHE A 221 14.90 2.48 20.44
CA PHE A 221 14.67 1.13 20.94
C PHE A 221 15.14 0.13 19.86
N PRO A 222 15.55 -1.10 20.25
CA PRO A 222 15.86 -2.14 19.29
C PRO A 222 14.65 -2.43 18.40
N CYS A 223 14.85 -2.32 17.09
CA CYS A 223 13.86 -2.64 16.07
C CYS A 223 14.41 -3.77 15.20
N TYR A 224 13.66 -4.87 15.10
CA TYR A 224 13.88 -5.97 14.16
C TYR A 224 15.36 -6.33 13.92
N GLU A 225 15.93 -7.13 14.81
CA GLU A 225 17.35 -7.48 14.80
C GLU A 225 17.71 -8.64 13.86
N LYS A 226 16.74 -9.38 13.32
CA LYS A 226 16.95 -10.55 12.44
C LYS A 226 16.45 -10.30 11.02
N VAL A 227 16.67 -9.09 10.51
CA VAL A 227 16.43 -8.74 9.12
C VAL A 227 17.73 -8.81 8.34
N PHE A 228 17.67 -9.34 7.12
CA PHE A 228 18.83 -9.51 6.25
C PHE A 228 18.57 -8.87 4.88
N ALA A 229 19.56 -8.19 4.34
CA ALA A 229 19.53 -7.64 3.00
C ALA A 229 20.13 -8.66 2.01
N ALA A 230 19.42 -8.89 0.91
CA ALA A 230 19.96 -9.51 -0.29
C ALA A 230 20.31 -8.41 -1.28
N ASP A 231 21.60 -8.14 -1.46
CA ASP A 231 22.09 -7.13 -2.40
C ASP A 231 22.49 -7.79 -3.72
N PHE A 232 21.78 -7.43 -4.78
CA PHE A 232 22.01 -7.91 -6.14
C PHE A 232 22.23 -6.74 -7.10
N SER A 233 22.79 -5.64 -6.58
CA SER A 233 23.06 -4.43 -7.36
C SER A 233 23.96 -4.68 -8.57
N GLU A 234 24.89 -5.64 -8.48
CA GLU A 234 25.78 -6.03 -9.57
C GLU A 234 25.05 -6.72 -10.73
N PHE A 235 23.86 -7.27 -10.51
CA PHE A 235 23.07 -7.91 -11.54
C PHE A 235 22.27 -6.87 -12.33
N ARG A 236 22.58 -6.74 -13.63
CA ARG A 236 22.06 -5.66 -14.51
C ARG A 236 21.20 -6.16 -15.66
N LYS A 237 21.18 -7.47 -15.93
CA LYS A 237 20.46 -8.03 -17.08
C LYS A 237 18.96 -7.72 -16.93
N PRO A 238 18.33 -7.04 -17.90
CA PRO A 238 16.90 -6.81 -17.86
C PRO A 238 16.12 -8.12 -17.97
N GLY A 239 15.00 -8.20 -17.25
CA GLY A 239 14.17 -9.41 -17.20
C GLY A 239 13.17 -9.42 -16.04
N VAL A 240 12.51 -10.56 -15.87
CA VAL A 240 11.60 -10.81 -14.74
C VAL A 240 12.23 -11.89 -13.87
N TYR A 241 12.35 -11.60 -12.57
CA TYR A 241 13.08 -12.44 -11.64
C TYR A 241 12.30 -12.68 -10.36
N ARG A 242 12.65 -13.74 -9.66
CA ARG A 242 12.28 -13.96 -8.25
C ARG A 242 13.53 -14.07 -7.40
N LEU A 243 13.45 -13.60 -6.17
CA LEU A 243 14.47 -13.83 -5.17
C LEU A 243 14.12 -15.10 -4.39
N GLU A 244 15.03 -16.06 -4.36
CA GLU A 244 14.89 -17.31 -3.63
C GLU A 244 15.86 -17.34 -2.45
N VAL A 245 15.38 -17.80 -1.30
CA VAL A 245 16.22 -18.17 -0.17
C VAL A 245 15.92 -19.65 0.15
N PRO A 246 16.90 -20.56 0.02
CA PRO A 246 16.70 -21.97 0.29
C PRO A 246 16.06 -22.22 1.66
N GLY A 247 15.10 -23.14 1.69
CA GLY A 247 14.28 -23.41 2.87
C GLY A 247 13.22 -22.34 3.18
N LEU A 248 13.36 -21.09 2.73
CA LEU A 248 12.39 -20.01 2.99
C LEU A 248 11.38 -19.80 1.85
N GLY A 249 11.75 -20.11 0.61
CA GLY A 249 10.89 -20.00 -0.57
C GLY A 249 11.34 -18.90 -1.53
N ARG A 250 10.41 -18.41 -2.36
CA ARG A 250 10.61 -17.37 -3.38
C ARG A 250 9.79 -16.12 -3.12
N SER A 251 10.26 -14.97 -3.60
CA SER A 251 9.48 -13.74 -3.65
C SER A 251 8.35 -13.80 -4.69
N LEU A 252 7.53 -12.75 -4.72
CA LEU A 252 6.77 -12.43 -5.93
C LEU A 252 7.71 -12.01 -7.06
N PRO A 253 7.31 -12.18 -8.34
CA PRO A 253 8.15 -11.79 -9.45
C PRO A 253 8.29 -10.26 -9.48
N PHE A 254 9.46 -9.78 -9.86
CA PHE A 254 9.77 -8.37 -10.03
C PHE A 254 10.59 -8.16 -11.30
N ARG A 255 10.56 -6.93 -11.83
CA ARG A 255 11.28 -6.57 -13.06
C ARG A 255 12.62 -5.93 -12.75
N ILE A 256 13.62 -6.22 -13.57
CA ILE A 256 14.80 -5.36 -13.73
C ILE A 256 14.68 -4.74 -15.12
N ASP A 257 14.45 -3.42 -15.16
CA ASP A 257 14.05 -2.70 -16.37
C ASP A 257 14.25 -1.20 -16.16
N GLU A 258 14.74 -0.48 -17.18
CA GLU A 258 14.93 0.98 -17.12
C GLU A 258 13.60 1.72 -16.82
N GLY A 259 12.48 1.16 -17.28
CA GLY A 259 11.14 1.70 -17.07
C GLY A 259 10.59 1.53 -15.64
N ALA A 260 11.26 0.81 -14.75
CA ALA A 260 10.77 0.59 -13.38
C ALA A 260 10.58 1.92 -12.61
N VAL A 261 11.49 2.88 -12.80
CA VAL A 261 11.40 4.21 -12.18
C VAL A 261 10.32 5.06 -12.88
N ALA A 262 10.22 4.98 -14.20
CA ALA A 262 9.19 5.68 -14.97
C ALA A 262 7.77 5.22 -14.58
N ALA A 263 7.59 3.93 -14.27
CA ALA A 263 6.32 3.39 -13.80
C ALA A 263 5.87 4.04 -12.48
N PHE A 264 6.79 4.33 -11.55
CA PHE A 264 6.49 5.08 -10.33
C PHE A 264 6.04 6.51 -10.66
N ALA A 265 6.84 7.25 -11.42
CA ALA A 265 6.52 8.64 -11.77
C ALA A 265 5.16 8.76 -12.46
N ARG A 266 4.89 7.89 -13.44
CA ARG A 266 3.60 7.81 -14.13
C ARG A 266 2.44 7.48 -13.20
N THR A 267 2.63 6.54 -12.27
CA THR A 267 1.58 6.13 -11.33
C THR A 267 1.19 7.29 -10.40
N TYR A 268 2.16 8.03 -9.87
CA TYR A 268 1.87 9.20 -9.03
C TYR A 268 1.26 10.35 -9.82
N ALA A 269 1.73 10.62 -11.04
CA ALA A 269 1.12 11.63 -11.92
C ALA A 269 -0.35 11.32 -12.20
N LEU A 270 -0.70 10.07 -12.53
CA LEU A 270 -2.08 9.66 -12.69
C LEU A 270 -2.88 9.72 -11.38
N GLY A 271 -2.25 9.45 -10.23
CA GLY A 271 -2.84 9.68 -8.92
C GLY A 271 -3.24 11.15 -8.72
N PHE A 272 -2.36 12.10 -9.08
CA PHE A 272 -2.70 13.52 -9.06
C PHE A 272 -3.80 13.86 -10.06
N TYR A 273 -3.78 13.28 -11.28
CA TYR A 273 -4.89 13.43 -12.21
C TYR A 273 -6.22 13.00 -11.58
N HIS A 274 -6.26 11.85 -10.90
CA HIS A 274 -7.47 11.37 -10.23
C HIS A 274 -7.94 12.25 -9.08
N GLN A 275 -7.02 12.97 -8.44
CA GLN A 275 -7.33 13.90 -7.37
C GLN A 275 -7.71 15.31 -7.85
N ARG A 276 -7.75 15.59 -9.15
CA ARG A 276 -8.11 16.93 -9.64
C ARG A 276 -9.53 17.31 -9.20
N CYS A 277 -9.66 18.43 -8.50
CA CYS A 277 -10.94 18.98 -8.08
C CYS A 277 -11.43 20.00 -9.12
N GLY A 278 -12.74 20.02 -9.43
CA GLY A 278 -13.28 20.90 -10.47
C GLY A 278 -13.29 20.33 -11.88
N ASP A 279 -12.66 19.18 -12.11
CA ASP A 279 -12.42 18.62 -13.43
C ASP A 279 -13.08 17.25 -13.67
N VAL A 280 -13.11 16.85 -14.93
CA VAL A 280 -13.54 15.53 -15.38
C VAL A 280 -12.40 14.52 -15.30
N ASN A 281 -12.73 13.30 -14.88
CA ASN A 281 -11.90 12.12 -15.09
C ASN A 281 -12.52 11.27 -16.21
N GLU A 282 -11.79 11.05 -17.30
CA GLU A 282 -12.33 10.38 -18.49
C GLU A 282 -11.32 9.53 -19.27
N LEU A 283 -11.85 8.71 -20.18
CA LEU A 283 -11.06 8.01 -21.19
C LEU A 283 -10.43 9.02 -22.16
N PRO A 284 -9.22 8.77 -22.71
CA PRO A 284 -8.43 7.55 -22.57
C PRO A 284 -7.50 7.52 -21.34
N PHE A 285 -7.48 8.58 -20.53
CA PHE A 285 -6.50 8.75 -19.44
C PHE A 285 -6.82 7.87 -18.23
N THR A 286 -8.10 7.63 -17.96
CA THR A 286 -8.53 6.76 -16.86
C THR A 286 -9.80 5.99 -17.18
N ARG A 287 -9.91 4.80 -16.58
CA ARG A 287 -11.17 4.03 -16.52
C ARG A 287 -12.05 4.42 -15.33
N PHE A 288 -11.51 5.16 -14.35
CA PHE A 288 -12.21 5.62 -13.16
C PHE A 288 -12.77 7.01 -13.44
N THR A 289 -13.95 7.07 -14.03
CA THR A 289 -14.50 8.32 -14.57
C THR A 289 -15.43 9.02 -13.58
N HIS A 290 -15.41 10.35 -13.56
CA HIS A 290 -16.43 11.16 -12.90
C HIS A 290 -16.59 12.52 -13.62
N ALA A 291 -17.77 13.12 -13.50
CA ALA A 291 -18.03 14.48 -13.98
C ALA A 291 -17.34 15.54 -13.08
N PRO A 292 -17.19 16.79 -13.55
CA PRO A 292 -16.69 17.88 -12.73
C PRO A 292 -17.36 17.98 -11.35
N CYS A 293 -16.54 18.13 -10.30
CA CYS A 293 -16.99 18.21 -8.91
C CYS A 293 -16.67 19.58 -8.29
N HIS A 294 -17.43 20.00 -7.26
CA HIS A 294 -17.11 21.20 -6.44
C HIS A 294 -16.89 22.51 -7.22
N SER A 295 -17.70 22.76 -8.25
CA SER A 295 -17.62 23.96 -9.09
C SER A 295 -18.29 25.21 -8.51
N LYS A 296 -19.01 25.08 -7.39
CA LYS A 296 -19.66 26.21 -6.72
C LYS A 296 -18.64 27.03 -5.94
N PRO A 297 -18.78 28.37 -5.88
CA PRO A 297 -18.00 29.19 -4.96
C PRO A 297 -18.13 28.71 -3.51
N ALA A 298 -17.04 28.72 -2.77
CA ALA A 298 -17.04 28.40 -1.35
C ALA A 298 -17.56 29.59 -0.54
N GLU A 299 -18.20 29.32 0.59
CA GLU A 299 -18.66 30.36 1.50
C GLU A 299 -17.63 30.59 2.60
N VAL A 300 -17.32 31.85 2.88
CA VAL A 300 -16.49 32.25 4.03
C VAL A 300 -17.39 32.32 5.27
N PRO A 301 -17.01 31.69 6.39
CA PRO A 301 -17.81 31.77 7.62
C PRO A 301 -18.03 33.22 8.07
N THR A 302 -19.26 33.52 8.48
CA THR A 302 -19.68 34.80 9.07
C THR A 302 -20.58 34.54 10.28
N ASP A 303 -21.01 35.58 10.99
CA ASP A 303 -22.01 35.47 12.09
C ASP A 303 -23.45 35.19 11.58
N ALA A 304 -23.63 34.88 10.28
CA ALA A 304 -24.93 34.58 9.71
C ALA A 304 -25.48 33.22 10.20
N PRO A 305 -26.81 33.03 10.30
CA PRO A 305 -27.43 31.84 10.90
C PRO A 305 -26.97 30.50 10.30
N GLU A 306 -26.64 30.46 9.02
CA GLU A 306 -26.13 29.28 8.31
C GLU A 306 -24.79 28.76 8.86
N PHE A 307 -24.03 29.59 9.60
CA PHE A 307 -22.77 29.24 10.24
C PHE A 307 -22.87 29.02 11.76
N GLN A 308 -24.08 28.98 12.32
CA GLN A 308 -24.27 28.80 13.77
C GLN A 308 -23.58 27.53 14.32
N ALA A 309 -23.48 26.47 13.52
CA ALA A 309 -22.75 25.25 13.89
C ALA A 309 -21.24 25.51 14.10
N VAL A 310 -20.64 26.40 13.30
CA VAL A 310 -19.24 26.81 13.43
C VAL A 310 -19.04 27.57 14.74
N GLU A 311 -19.92 28.53 15.05
CA GLU A 311 -19.86 29.26 16.33
C GLU A 311 -20.04 28.32 17.52
N GLY A 312 -20.96 27.35 17.44
CA GLY A 312 -21.13 26.33 18.47
C GLY A 312 -19.86 25.51 18.70
N ALA A 313 -19.17 25.11 17.63
CA ALA A 313 -17.89 24.41 17.71
C ALA A 313 -16.79 25.29 18.34
N LEU A 314 -16.66 26.55 17.91
CA LEU A 314 -15.71 27.51 18.48
C LEU A 314 -15.96 27.74 19.97
N ALA A 315 -17.21 27.94 20.36
CA ALA A 315 -17.60 28.09 21.76
C ALA A 315 -17.25 26.84 22.57
N GLY A 316 -17.48 25.63 22.04
CA GLY A 316 -17.09 24.39 22.70
C GLY A 316 -15.57 24.25 22.87
N MET A 317 -14.80 24.46 21.80
CA MET A 317 -13.35 24.29 21.79
C MET A 317 -12.60 25.31 22.65
N THR A 318 -13.21 26.46 22.93
CA THR A 318 -12.61 27.52 23.77
C THR A 318 -13.25 27.63 25.16
N SER A 319 -14.05 26.64 25.55
CA SER A 319 -14.83 26.67 26.81
C SER A 319 -13.97 26.66 28.08
N ASP A 320 -12.75 26.18 27.97
CA ASP A 320 -11.74 26.06 29.01
C ASP A 320 -10.81 27.28 29.13
N VAL A 321 -10.95 28.29 28.26
CA VAL A 321 -10.11 29.50 28.29
C VAL A 321 -10.34 30.27 29.59
N VAL A 322 -9.35 30.22 30.48
CA VAL A 322 -9.30 31.01 31.71
C VAL A 322 -8.64 32.35 31.40
N ARG A 323 -9.39 33.45 31.50
CA ARG A 323 -8.82 34.80 31.37
C ARG A 323 -8.00 35.14 32.61
N ASP A 324 -6.69 35.24 32.47
CA ASP A 324 -5.86 35.94 33.45
C ASP A 324 -5.75 37.44 33.09
N LYS A 325 -5.17 38.22 34.00
CA LYS A 325 -4.98 39.68 33.85
C LYS A 325 -4.09 40.11 32.66
N ASN A 326 -3.36 39.18 32.04
CA ASN A 326 -2.47 39.42 30.90
C ASN A 326 -3.11 39.01 29.57
N HIS A 327 -4.29 38.37 29.57
CA HIS A 327 -5.02 38.00 28.35
C HIS A 327 -6.01 39.10 27.95
N HIS A 328 -5.57 39.97 27.04
CA HIS A 328 -6.38 41.08 26.52
C HIS A 328 -7.21 40.72 25.28
N THR A 329 -6.93 39.58 24.63
CA THR A 329 -7.64 39.13 23.43
C THR A 329 -9.02 38.60 23.80
N GLU A 330 -10.02 38.92 22.98
CA GLU A 330 -11.35 38.33 23.13
C GLU A 330 -11.30 36.82 22.90
N ARG A 331 -12.17 36.09 23.59
CA ARG A 331 -12.30 34.64 23.40
C ARG A 331 -12.90 34.39 22.00
N LEU A 332 -12.31 33.47 21.24
CA LEU A 332 -12.81 33.03 19.95
C LEU A 332 -14.01 32.07 20.11
N ASN A 333 -15.16 32.61 20.51
CA ASN A 333 -16.44 31.89 20.60
C ASN A 333 -17.46 32.34 19.54
N LYS A 334 -17.13 33.35 18.74
CA LYS A 334 -17.87 33.85 17.59
C LYS A 334 -16.91 34.19 16.47
N ILE A 335 -17.37 34.21 15.23
CA ILE A 335 -16.52 34.52 14.08
C ILE A 335 -16.07 35.99 14.13
N ALA A 336 -16.96 36.92 14.50
CA ALA A 336 -16.60 38.32 14.72
C ALA A 336 -15.53 38.57 15.80
N ASN A 337 -15.29 37.59 16.69
CA ASN A 337 -14.27 37.69 17.74
C ASN A 337 -12.88 37.23 17.27
N ALA A 338 -12.74 36.84 15.99
CA ALA A 338 -11.46 36.49 15.41
C ALA A 338 -10.48 37.67 15.45
N LEU A 339 -9.30 37.44 16.04
CA LEU A 339 -8.21 38.42 16.04
C LEU A 339 -7.79 38.82 14.62
N PHE A 340 -7.90 37.87 13.68
CA PHE A 340 -7.66 38.05 12.26
C PHE A 340 -8.94 37.70 11.49
N PRO A 341 -9.83 38.69 11.28
CA PRO A 341 -11.10 38.45 10.58
C PRO A 341 -10.87 38.27 9.07
N PHE A 342 -11.77 37.54 8.42
CA PHE A 342 -11.77 37.43 6.96
C PHE A 342 -12.12 38.79 6.33
N ILE A 343 -11.38 39.19 5.30
CA ILE A 343 -11.51 40.51 4.68
C ILE A 343 -12.39 40.46 3.43
N ARG A 344 -12.35 39.37 2.66
CA ARG A 344 -13.22 39.16 1.51
C ARG A 344 -14.61 38.70 1.97
N PRO A 345 -15.68 39.46 1.65
CA PRO A 345 -17.03 39.04 1.96
C PRO A 345 -17.59 38.09 0.90
N GLY A 346 -18.58 37.29 1.30
CA GLY A 346 -19.41 36.51 0.39
C GLY A 346 -18.71 35.30 -0.23
N PRO A 347 -19.35 34.67 -1.23
CA PRO A 347 -18.81 33.48 -1.86
C PRO A 347 -17.52 33.77 -2.65
N VAL A 348 -16.56 32.84 -2.58
CA VAL A 348 -15.23 32.95 -3.17
C VAL A 348 -15.00 31.79 -4.13
N ASP A 349 -14.59 32.08 -5.37
CA ASP A 349 -14.12 31.02 -6.26
C ASP A 349 -12.78 30.47 -5.75
N VAL A 350 -12.83 29.23 -5.30
CA VAL A 350 -11.67 28.43 -4.90
C VAL A 350 -11.67 27.07 -5.62
N SER A 351 -12.27 27.02 -6.81
CA SER A 351 -12.27 25.84 -7.68
C SER A 351 -10.88 25.50 -8.23
N GLY A 352 -10.67 24.24 -8.62
CA GLY A 352 -9.38 23.73 -9.11
C GLY A 352 -8.56 23.02 -8.02
N GLY A 353 -7.27 22.84 -8.27
CA GLY A 353 -6.34 22.15 -7.36
C GLY A 353 -6.60 20.65 -7.26
N HIS A 354 -6.15 20.05 -6.17
CA HIS A 354 -6.30 18.62 -5.90
C HIS A 354 -7.03 18.36 -4.57
N HIS A 355 -7.87 17.32 -4.52
CA HIS A 355 -8.34 16.73 -3.26
C HIS A 355 -7.13 16.24 -2.47
N ASP A 356 -7.12 16.55 -1.17
CA ASP A 356 -5.94 16.38 -0.33
C ASP A 356 -5.64 14.91 -0.02
N ALA A 357 -6.68 14.12 0.23
CA ALA A 357 -6.53 12.74 0.67
C ALA A 357 -7.71 11.87 0.22
N GLY A 358 -8.19 10.99 1.10
CA GLY A 358 -9.36 10.15 0.82
C GLY A 358 -10.70 10.89 0.93
N ASP A 359 -10.70 12.09 1.50
CA ASP A 359 -11.80 13.05 1.44
C ASP A 359 -11.59 14.06 0.31
N TYR A 360 -12.56 14.95 0.12
CA TYR A 360 -12.54 15.94 -0.96
C TYR A 360 -12.10 17.34 -0.51
N GLY A 361 -11.65 17.49 0.75
CA GLY A 361 -11.09 18.74 1.27
C GLY A 361 -9.80 19.13 0.55
N LYS A 362 -9.45 20.43 0.64
CA LYS A 362 -8.21 20.99 0.10
C LYS A 362 -7.58 21.94 1.12
N TYR A 363 -6.29 21.77 1.40
CA TYR A 363 -5.62 22.39 2.56
C TYR A 363 -4.39 23.18 2.12
N THR A 364 -4.39 24.49 2.39
CA THR A 364 -3.39 25.46 1.94
C THR A 364 -1.94 25.03 2.22
N ILE A 365 -1.68 24.45 3.40
CA ILE A 365 -0.33 24.00 3.79
C ILE A 365 0.14 22.83 2.92
N ASN A 366 -0.74 21.84 2.71
CA ASN A 366 -0.42 20.67 1.91
C ASN A 366 -0.29 21.04 0.42
N SER A 367 -1.13 21.96 -0.07
CA SER A 367 -1.03 22.52 -1.41
C SER A 367 0.32 23.21 -1.63
N ALA A 368 0.75 24.06 -0.70
CA ALA A 368 2.06 24.73 -0.77
C ALA A 368 3.23 23.73 -0.78
N GLN A 369 3.14 22.67 0.04
CA GLN A 369 4.15 21.61 0.05
C GLN A 369 4.18 20.82 -1.26
N LEU A 370 3.02 20.47 -1.82
CA LEU A 370 2.93 19.76 -3.10
C LEU A 370 3.59 20.58 -4.22
N ILE A 371 3.27 21.88 -4.31
CA ILE A 371 3.91 22.80 -5.26
C ILE A 371 5.42 22.81 -5.07
N HIS A 372 5.89 22.97 -3.82
CA HIS A 372 7.31 22.98 -3.51
C HIS A 372 8.01 21.70 -3.97
N TYR A 373 7.48 20.52 -3.63
CA TYR A 373 8.12 19.25 -3.99
C TYR A 373 8.17 19.02 -5.50
N LEU A 374 7.12 19.39 -6.24
CA LEU A 374 7.09 19.24 -7.69
C LEU A 374 8.07 20.19 -8.39
N VAL A 375 8.10 21.46 -7.97
CA VAL A 375 9.03 22.46 -8.51
C VAL A 375 10.47 22.12 -8.14
N PHE A 376 10.73 21.76 -6.88
CA PHE A 376 12.05 21.32 -6.42
C PHE A 376 12.50 20.09 -7.19
N ALA A 377 11.63 19.10 -7.41
CA ALA A 377 11.99 17.92 -8.17
C ALA A 377 12.34 18.26 -9.62
N ALA A 378 11.56 19.12 -10.27
CA ALA A 378 11.80 19.57 -11.64
C ALA A 378 13.14 20.32 -11.80
N ASP A 379 13.54 21.09 -10.79
CA ASP A 379 14.78 21.90 -10.78
C ASP A 379 16.01 21.09 -10.34
N ALA A 380 15.88 20.31 -9.25
CA ALA A 380 17.01 19.67 -8.59
C ALA A 380 17.37 18.28 -9.12
N PHE A 381 16.44 17.55 -9.75
CA PHE A 381 16.69 16.19 -10.24
C PHE A 381 16.91 16.16 -11.76
N PRO A 382 18.07 15.69 -12.25
CA PRO A 382 18.35 15.60 -13.68
C PRO A 382 17.24 14.87 -14.45
N GLY A 383 16.72 15.52 -15.49
CA GLY A 383 15.69 14.98 -16.38
C GLY A 383 14.25 15.10 -15.87
N ALA A 384 14.02 15.33 -14.56
CA ALA A 384 12.66 15.40 -14.00
C ALA A 384 11.85 16.58 -14.56
N GLY A 385 12.47 17.75 -14.71
CA GLY A 385 11.85 18.92 -15.34
C GLY A 385 11.56 18.74 -16.84
N GLY A 386 12.11 17.72 -17.50
CA GLY A 386 11.86 17.40 -18.90
C GLY A 386 10.79 16.33 -19.14
N LEU A 387 10.16 15.80 -18.08
CA LEU A 387 9.12 14.79 -18.20
C LEU A 387 7.86 15.40 -18.83
N ASP A 388 7.46 14.87 -19.99
CA ASP A 388 6.31 15.29 -20.79
C ASP A 388 5.60 14.05 -21.40
N ASN A 389 5.63 12.95 -20.65
CA ASN A 389 5.17 11.63 -21.09
C ASN A 389 4.57 10.79 -19.95
N LEU A 390 4.09 11.44 -18.89
CA LEU A 390 3.50 10.77 -17.72
C LEU A 390 2.04 10.35 -17.96
N GLY A 391 1.52 10.53 -19.17
CA GLY A 391 0.21 10.04 -19.59
C GLY A 391 -0.96 10.86 -19.04
N LEU A 392 -0.68 12.12 -18.70
CA LEU A 392 -1.68 13.12 -18.37
C LEU A 392 -2.35 13.65 -19.66
N PRO A 393 -3.52 14.30 -19.57
CA PRO A 393 -4.12 14.98 -20.71
C PRO A 393 -3.20 15.98 -21.41
N GLU A 394 -2.32 16.62 -20.66
CA GLU A 394 -1.40 17.64 -21.14
C GLU A 394 -0.05 17.09 -21.64
N SER A 395 0.22 15.79 -21.45
CA SER A 395 1.50 15.19 -21.86
C SER A 395 1.68 15.22 -23.38
N GLY A 396 2.91 15.52 -23.81
CA GLY A 396 3.35 15.64 -25.20
C GLY A 396 3.23 17.05 -25.77
N ASP A 397 2.98 18.06 -24.93
CA ASP A 397 2.78 19.46 -25.36
C ASP A 397 4.05 20.32 -25.30
N GLY A 398 5.18 19.70 -24.96
CA GLY A 398 6.49 20.35 -24.82
C GLY A 398 6.70 21.02 -23.45
N LYS A 399 5.78 20.85 -22.49
CA LYS A 399 5.93 21.40 -21.13
C LYS A 399 6.08 20.27 -20.11
N SER A 400 6.77 20.57 -19.02
CA SER A 400 6.94 19.61 -17.92
C SER A 400 5.61 19.24 -17.29
N ASP A 401 5.24 17.96 -17.33
CA ASP A 401 4.08 17.40 -16.63
C ASP A 401 4.10 17.76 -15.13
N LEU A 402 5.28 17.71 -14.48
CA LEU A 402 5.45 18.06 -13.07
C LEU A 402 5.07 19.53 -12.81
N LEU A 403 5.57 20.44 -13.67
CA LEU A 403 5.26 21.86 -13.52
C LEU A 403 3.81 22.19 -13.89
N GLN A 404 3.18 21.41 -14.77
CA GLN A 404 1.75 21.55 -15.07
C GLN A 404 0.88 21.13 -13.87
N ILE A 405 1.24 20.04 -13.16
CA ILE A 405 0.58 19.68 -11.89
C ILE A 405 0.81 20.78 -10.84
N ALA A 406 2.06 21.25 -10.68
CA ALA A 406 2.39 22.30 -9.72
C ALA A 406 1.63 23.60 -10.00
N LYS A 407 1.54 24.01 -11.27
CA LYS A 407 0.82 25.21 -11.69
C LYS A 407 -0.66 25.10 -11.34
N ARG A 408 -1.30 23.96 -11.60
CA ARG A 408 -2.71 23.73 -11.25
C ARG A 408 -2.96 23.91 -9.75
N GLU A 409 -2.08 23.37 -8.91
CA GLU A 409 -2.18 23.54 -7.46
C GLU A 409 -1.89 24.98 -7.04
N ALA A 410 -0.93 25.65 -7.69
CA ALA A 410 -0.62 27.06 -7.45
C ALA A 410 -1.77 28.00 -7.85
N ASP A 411 -2.47 27.72 -8.96
CA ASP A 411 -3.65 28.46 -9.39
C ASP A 411 -4.76 28.36 -8.33
N PHE A 412 -4.95 27.19 -7.71
CA PHE A 412 -5.86 27.03 -6.57
C PHE A 412 -5.36 27.77 -5.32
N LEU A 413 -4.09 27.62 -4.96
CA LEU A 413 -3.51 28.30 -3.80
C LEU A 413 -3.64 29.82 -3.91
N ALA A 414 -3.41 30.40 -5.09
CA ALA A 414 -3.59 31.83 -5.32
C ALA A 414 -5.04 32.30 -5.06
N LYS A 415 -6.04 31.47 -5.38
CA LYS A 415 -7.45 31.76 -5.07
C LYS A 415 -7.75 31.74 -3.57
N MET A 416 -6.96 31.00 -2.80
CA MET A 416 -7.06 30.92 -1.33
C MET A 416 -6.47 32.13 -0.61
N GLN A 417 -5.84 33.08 -1.31
CA GLN A 417 -5.37 34.32 -0.70
C GLN A 417 -6.52 35.31 -0.49
N ASP A 418 -6.67 35.83 0.72
CA ASP A 418 -7.58 36.91 1.09
C ASP A 418 -6.99 38.30 0.68
N LYS A 419 -7.77 39.38 0.80
CA LYS A 419 -7.43 40.72 0.30
C LYS A 419 -6.26 41.39 1.04
N ASP A 420 -5.97 40.97 2.26
CA ASP A 420 -4.84 41.46 3.07
C ASP A 420 -3.54 40.68 2.83
N GLY A 421 -3.59 39.65 1.97
CA GLY A 421 -2.46 38.79 1.67
C GLY A 421 -2.36 37.54 2.55
N ALA A 422 -3.20 37.41 3.59
CA ALA A 422 -3.34 36.17 4.34
C ALA A 422 -3.98 35.08 3.46
N PHE A 423 -3.87 33.81 3.86
CA PHE A 423 -4.49 32.70 3.15
C PHE A 423 -5.54 32.03 4.05
N TYR A 424 -6.67 31.64 3.46
CA TYR A 424 -7.60 30.72 4.11
C TYR A 424 -6.89 29.41 4.43
N PHE A 425 -7.28 28.75 5.52
CA PHE A 425 -6.61 27.53 5.99
C PHE A 425 -6.94 26.30 5.15
N LEU A 426 -8.22 26.11 4.83
CA LEU A 426 -8.74 25.00 4.03
C LEU A 426 -10.05 25.39 3.35
N VAL A 427 -10.46 24.59 2.37
CA VAL A 427 -11.84 24.54 1.87
C VAL A 427 -12.33 23.11 1.96
N TYR A 428 -13.52 22.94 2.52
CA TYR A 428 -14.18 21.64 2.63
C TYR A 428 -15.44 21.63 1.76
N PRO A 429 -15.64 20.64 0.88
CA PRO A 429 -16.84 20.56 0.07
C PRO A 429 -18.04 20.18 0.92
N ARG A 430 -19.18 20.80 0.62
CA ARG A 430 -20.48 20.52 1.24
C ARG A 430 -21.25 19.45 0.48
#